data_AF-A0A7C8EHY1-F1
#
_entry.id   AF-A0A7C8EHY1-F1
#
_cell.length_a   1.000
_cell.length_b   1.000
_cell.length_c   1.000
_cell.angle_alpha   90.00
_cell.angle_beta   90.00
_cell.angle_gamma   90.00
#
_symmetry.space_group_name_H-M   'P 1'
#
loop_
_entity.id
_entity.type
_entity.pdbx_description
1 polymer ?
#
loop_
_entity_poly.entity_id
_entity_poly.type
_entity_poly.pdbx_seq_one_letter_code
_entity_poly.pdbx_strand_id
1 'polypeptide(L)' 'MREFWNSATGRRMTVLVILSILLTAFGTAGYMLVENYTFIEALYMTIITLSTVGFAEVHPLDNAGRIFT' A
#
# COMPACT_ATOMS: atom_id res chain seq x y z
N MET A 1 -22.95 5.98 19.05
CA MET A 1 -21.94 5.23 18.26
C MET A 1 -22.40 4.89 16.83
N ARG A 2 -23.64 4.42 16.60
CA ARG A 2 -24.17 4.15 15.24
C ARG A 2 -24.45 5.40 14.38
N GLU A 3 -24.80 6.53 15.01
CA GLU A 3 -25.04 7.80 14.32
C GLU A 3 -23.78 8.40 13.68
N PHE A 4 -22.60 8.16 14.25
CA PHE A 4 -21.33 8.63 13.70
C PHE A 4 -21.03 7.99 12.34
N TRP A 5 -21.27 6.68 12.19
CA TRP A 5 -21.08 5.95 10.94
C TRP A 5 -22.10 6.36 9.86
N ASN A 6 -23.32 6.73 10.26
CA ASN A 6 -24.36 7.21 9.35
C ASN A 6 -24.18 8.69 8.94
N SER A 7 -23.23 9.40 9.54
CA SER A 7 -22.88 10.77 9.14
C SER A 7 -22.07 10.79 7.85
N ALA A 8 -22.13 11.90 7.11
CA ALA A 8 -21.30 12.10 5.93
C ALA A 8 -19.80 11.92 6.22
N THR A 9 -19.37 12.22 7.46
CA THR A 9 -17.99 12.04 7.93
C THR A 9 -17.65 10.56 8.12
N GLY A 10 -18.54 9.76 8.73
CA GLY A 10 -18.34 8.31 8.89
C GLY A 10 -18.19 7.58 7.57
N ARG A 11 -19.00 7.94 6.57
CA ARG A 11 -18.87 7.39 5.21
C ARG A 11 -17.53 7.75 4.56
N ARG A 12 -17.07 9.00 4.70
CA ARG A 12 -15.76 9.44 4.18
C ARG A 12 -14.60 8.66 4.80
N MET A 13 -14.60 8.50 6.12
CA MET A 13 -13.58 7.73 6.83
C MET A 13 -13.55 6.27 6.37
N THR A 14 -14.72 5.65 6.21
CA THR A 14 -14.84 4.27 5.70
C THR A 14 -14.23 4.14 4.32
N VAL A 15 -14.55 5.07 3.41
CA VAL A 15 -14.01 5.07 2.04
C VAL A 15 -12.49 5.24 2.06
N LEU A 16 -11.95 6.15 2.88
CA LEU A 16 -10.50 6.35 2.99
C LEU A 16 -9.79 5.09 3.49
N VAL A 17 -10.32 4.43 4.51
CA VAL A 17 -9.74 3.17 5.03
C VAL A 17 -9.77 2.08 3.96
N ILE A 18 -10.88 1.92 3.23
CA ILE A 18 -10.98 0.96 2.14
C ILE A 18 -9.97 1.29 1.04
N LEU A 19 -9.85 2.55 0.64
CA LEU A 19 -8.87 2.99 -0.36
C LEU A 19 -7.43 2.71 0.09
N SER A 20 -7.08 2.99 1.34
CA SER A 20 -5.76 2.68 1.89
C SER A 20 -5.45 1.18 1.89
N ILE A 21 -6.44 0.33 2.20
CA ILE A 21 -6.30 -1.12 2.13
C ILE A 21 -6.11 -1.57 0.68
N LEU A 22 -6.89 -1.03 -0.26
CA LEU A 22 -6.76 -1.34 -1.69
C LEU A 22 -5.42 -0.92 -2.27
N LEU A 23 -4.92 0.27 -1.91
CA LEU A 23 -3.59 0.74 -2.32
C LEU A 23 -2.49 -0.16 -1.76
N THR A 24 -2.59 -0.55 -0.50
CA THR A 24 -1.62 -1.47 0.11
C THR A 24 -1.63 -2.84 -0.56
N ALA A 25 -2.82 -3.37 -0.85
CA ALA A 25 -2.96 -4.65 -1.55
C ALA A 25 -2.41 -4.58 -2.98
N PHE A 26 -2.70 -3.49 -3.70
CA PHE A 26 -2.20 -3.25 -5.05
C PHE A 26 -0.68 -3.11 -5.08
N GLY A 27 -0.10 -2.31 -4.18
CA GLY A 27 1.35 -2.15 -4.06
C GLY A 27 2.04 -3.49 -3.76
N THR A 28 1.48 -4.25 -2.80
CA THR A 28 2.05 -5.56 -2.42
C THR A 28 2.00 -6.54 -3.59
N ALA A 29 0.86 -6.62 -4.29
CA ALA A 29 0.74 -7.47 -5.47
C ALA A 29 1.70 -7.06 -6.60
N GLY A 30 1.89 -5.75 -6.81
CA GLY A 30 2.81 -5.25 -7.83
C GLY A 30 4.26 -5.61 -7.53
N TYR A 31 4.74 -5.43 -6.29
CA TYR A 31 6.10 -5.87 -5.93
C TYR A 31 6.28 -7.39 -6.00
N MET A 32 5.24 -8.18 -5.68
CA MET A 32 5.31 -9.64 -5.86
C MET A 32 5.40 -10.05 -7.33
N LEU A 33 4.74 -9.32 -8.24
CA LEU A 33 4.69 -9.67 -9.67
C LEU A 33 5.86 -9.10 -10.47
N VAL A 34 6.27 -7.87 -10.18
CA VAL A 34 7.33 -7.16 -10.91
C VAL A 34 8.70 -7.60 -10.41
N GLU A 35 8.88 -7.63 -9.09
CA GLU A 35 10.19 -7.85 -8.45
C GLU A 35 10.33 -9.27 -7.89
N ASN A 36 9.31 -10.13 -8.01
CA ASN A 36 9.28 -11.49 -7.47
C ASN A 36 9.55 -11.55 -5.96
N TYR A 37 9.23 -10.49 -5.23
CA TYR A 37 9.40 -10.43 -3.79
C TYR A 37 8.46 -11.41 -3.08
N THR A 38 8.89 -11.93 -1.94
CA THR A 38 7.98 -12.65 -1.06
C THR A 38 6.90 -11.69 -0.54
N PHE A 39 5.76 -12.24 -0.10
CA PHE A 39 4.66 -11.44 0.44
C PHE A 39 5.10 -10.45 1.52
N ILE A 40 6.00 -10.86 2.42
CA ILE A 40 6.48 -10.02 3.53
C ILE A 40 7.37 -8.89 3.01
N GLU A 41 8.27 -9.17 2.07
CA GLU A 41 9.15 -8.16 1.48
C GLU A 41 8.35 -7.15 0.65
N ALA A 42 7.39 -7.62 -0.14
CA ALA A 42 6.49 -6.77 -0.92
C ALA A 42 5.58 -5.90 -0.04
N LEU A 43 5.05 -6.45 1.06
CA LEU A 43 4.26 -5.70 2.03
C LEU A 43 5.11 -4.64 2.73
N TYR A 44 6.33 -5.00 3.13
CA TYR A 44 7.28 -4.06 3.73
C TYR A 44 7.59 -2.89 2.79
N MET A 45 7.95 -3.18 1.53
CA MET A 45 8.18 -2.15 0.51
C MET A 45 6.97 -1.24 0.35
N THR A 46 5.78 -1.83 0.22
CA THR A 46 4.54 -1.07 0.04
C THR A 46 4.28 -0.13 1.22
N ILE A 47 4.49 -0.59 2.46
CA ILE A 47 4.28 0.24 3.65
C ILE A 47 5.28 1.39 3.68
N ILE A 48 6.59 1.15 3.47
CA ILE A 48 7.59 2.21 3.53
C ILE A 48 7.43 3.25 2.41
N THR A 49 6.94 2.83 1.23
CA THR A 49 6.61 3.72 0.11
C THR A 49 5.36 4.55 0.41
N LEU A 50 4.23 3.91 0.75
CA LEU A 50 2.96 4.62 1.00
C LEU A 50 3.00 5.52 2.24
N SER A 51 3.79 5.14 3.25
CA SER A 51 4.01 5.97 4.45
C SER A 51 5.03 7.09 4.22
N THR A 52 5.66 7.16 3.04
CA THR A 52 6.72 8.11 2.68
C THR A 52 7.95 8.05 3.62
N VAL A 53 8.09 6.96 4.38
CA VAL A 53 9.26 6.75 5.23
C VAL A 53 10.50 6.51 4.38
N GLY A 54 10.35 5.74 3.29
CA GLY A 54 11.41 5.58 2.27
C GLY A 54 12.74 5.09 2.84
N PHE A 55 12.73 3.94 3.54
CA PHE A 55 13.96 3.22 3.87
C PHE A 55 14.65 2.68 2.59
N ALA A 56 15.70 1.89 2.74
CA ALA A 56 16.30 1.19 1.62
C ALA A 56 15.38 0.10 1.06
N GLU A 57 15.50 -0.15 -0.24
CA GLU A 57 14.88 -1.28 -0.92
C GLU A 57 15.36 -2.59 -0.28
N VAL A 58 14.47 -3.59 -0.18
CA VAL A 58 14.84 -4.91 0.37
C VAL A 58 15.90 -5.58 -0.50
N HIS A 59 15.72 -5.49 -1.82
CA HIS A 59 16.67 -5.90 -2.84
C HIS A 59 16.81 -4.76 -3.87
N PRO A 60 17.90 -4.70 -4.65
CA PRO A 60 18.01 -3.68 -5.69
C PRO A 60 16.88 -3.79 -6.71
N LEU A 61 16.07 -2.74 -6.83
CA LEU A 61 14.98 -2.64 -7.80
C LEU A 61 15.54 -2.57 -9.22
N ASP A 62 14.91 -3.32 -10.12
CA ASP A 62 15.17 -3.22 -11.55
C ASP A 62 14.48 -1.98 -12.16
N ASN A 63 14.63 -1.80 -13.47
CA ASN A 63 14.03 -0.64 -14.14
C ASN A 63 12.48 -0.65 -14.08
N ALA A 64 11.86 -1.84 -14.09
CA ALA A 64 10.42 -1.98 -14.00
C ALA A 64 9.92 -1.70 -12.57
N GLY A 65 10.62 -2.20 -11.54
CA GLY A 65 10.32 -1.88 -10.14
C GLY A 65 10.41 -0.39 -9.86
N ARG A 66 11.44 0.29 -10.37
CA ARG A 66 11.58 1.75 -10.22
C ARG A 66 10.50 2.57 -10.92
N ILE A 67 9.93 2.06 -12.01
CA ILE A 67 8.79 2.69 -12.69
C ILE A 67 7.49 2.42 -11.92
N PHE A 68 7.41 1.28 -11.26
CA PHE A 68 6.27 0.88 -10.47
C PHE A 68 6.17 1.65 -9.13
N THR A 69 7.31 1.84 -8.45
CA THR A 69 7.43 2.60 -7.19
C THR A 69 7.14 4.08 -7.35
#